data_AF-A0AAD7J0H4-F1
#
_entry.id   AF-A0AAD7J0H4-F1
#
_cell.length_a   1.000
_cell.length_b   1.000
_cell.length_c   1.000
_cell.angle_alpha   90.00
_cell.angle_beta   90.00
_cell.angle_gamma   90.00
#
_symmetry.space_group_name_H-M   'P 1'
#
loop_
_entity.id
_entity.type
_entity.pdbx_description
1 polymer ?
#
loop_
_entity_poly.entity_id
_entity_poly.type
_entity_poly.pdbx_seq_one_letter_code
_entity_poly.pdbx_strand_id
1 'polypeptide(L)'
;MTTDIQALLKVSNPSATEEIVESEAVAALILSAINDEKPGVSLNRIYSVLCQSRSESHLDPLSILPHLLPCPQPAAKSLIALTGECGSPKEVVIAVQESLERVNLSLETDGDETEDDGTSESPSNQLLSLISLYNSAIPRLKLRKKSPSETIRPLLSQLESTIQLASSRLSRDQGREIISDLARLSLNVVSWAQCLNIEDAAVCREIATSLLDTAVSACSHCIQSSLAQRSFEALYPRLTIKSTVLPGWEGGDKAIHDALAVYQTFGVTLDFDSLPPPPSATYLILLSHSKYLPSDIGHLLSFILPVLVVSIQANYALDEALSLLLHISHSSHFPPGRQMSLDISGCLCALLPSLASAHPDGDVRHQAFRILSRVLALTPPELRLEILRDLTTDTAFPQMRVAAVGLVKEAALEFLSHDGPSVFASPIFLQVLGPILLRPDPIDLFHPPDLSLHDIEDSSEPARLVECLSLYYVLLLRDTSNRTGIHDQDQLWNIEKTLLAPLRATLSRWMEDPTLSNEHVHAIMPLVSLKTSLERVDSAVANLRAEAKV
;
A
#
# COMPACT_ATOMS: atom_id res chain seq x y z
N MET A 1 41.87 -14.71 -35.41
CA MET A 1 40.49 -14.32 -35.03
C MET A 1 39.56 -15.52 -35.10
N THR A 2 39.49 -16.26 -36.21
CA THR A 2 38.91 -17.62 -36.28
C THR A 2 39.69 -18.67 -35.47
N THR A 3 40.96 -18.41 -35.17
CA THR A 3 41.88 -19.35 -34.49
C THR A 3 41.49 -19.74 -33.06
N ASP A 4 40.85 -18.88 -32.27
CA ASP A 4 40.55 -19.16 -30.85
C ASP A 4 39.25 -19.95 -30.69
N ILE A 5 38.24 -19.67 -31.51
CA ILE A 5 37.04 -20.52 -31.60
C ILE A 5 37.39 -21.84 -32.26
N GLN A 6 38.16 -21.87 -33.36
CA GLN A 6 38.63 -23.13 -33.93
C GLN A 6 39.50 -23.93 -32.94
N ALA A 7 40.23 -23.28 -32.03
CA ALA A 7 40.95 -23.96 -30.94
C ALA A 7 40.01 -24.55 -29.87
N LEU A 8 38.87 -23.90 -29.58
CA LEU A 8 37.79 -24.46 -28.76
C LEU A 8 37.03 -25.59 -29.48
N LEU A 9 36.85 -25.49 -30.80
CA LEU A 9 36.07 -26.38 -31.66
C LEU A 9 36.85 -27.59 -32.20
N LYS A 10 38.14 -27.76 -31.84
CA LYS A 10 39.05 -28.83 -32.32
C LYS A 10 38.63 -30.28 -31.99
N VAL A 11 37.37 -30.50 -31.58
CA VAL A 11 36.80 -31.80 -31.22
C VAL A 11 35.89 -32.40 -32.31
N SER A 12 35.46 -31.67 -33.35
CA SER A 12 34.51 -32.23 -34.34
C SER A 12 34.87 -31.98 -35.81
N ASN A 13 34.75 -33.06 -36.60
CA ASN A 13 35.15 -33.23 -38.02
C ASN A 13 34.56 -32.21 -39.01
N PRO A 14 35.27 -31.85 -40.11
CA PRO A 14 34.78 -30.89 -41.10
C PRO A 14 34.15 -31.57 -42.33
N SER A 15 32.82 -31.53 -42.47
CA SER A 15 32.15 -31.56 -43.79
C SER A 15 30.68 -31.12 -43.72
N ALA A 16 30.43 -29.82 -43.55
CA ALA A 16 29.20 -29.11 -43.90
C ALA A 16 29.50 -27.60 -43.94
N THR A 17 28.56 -26.77 -44.44
CA THR A 17 28.69 -25.30 -44.54
C THR A 17 29.18 -24.69 -43.22
N GLU A 18 30.36 -24.05 -43.25
CA GLU A 18 31.18 -23.71 -42.07
C GLU A 18 30.39 -23.01 -40.94
N GLU A 19 29.48 -22.09 -41.27
CA GLU A 19 28.74 -21.28 -40.29
C GLU A 19 27.70 -22.09 -39.47
N ILE A 20 27.04 -23.08 -40.08
CA ILE A 20 26.04 -23.92 -39.38
C ILE A 20 26.75 -24.88 -38.42
N VAL A 21 27.89 -25.43 -38.84
CA VAL A 21 28.70 -26.34 -38.02
C VAL A 21 29.28 -25.61 -36.80
N GLU A 22 29.68 -24.34 -36.97
CA GLU A 22 30.21 -23.53 -35.88
C GLU A 22 29.14 -23.16 -34.84
N SER A 23 27.91 -22.84 -35.27
CA SER A 23 26.78 -22.55 -34.36
C SER A 23 26.37 -23.78 -33.54
N GLU A 24 26.19 -24.94 -34.20
CA GLU A 24 25.85 -26.20 -33.53
C GLU A 24 26.94 -26.62 -32.51
N ALA A 25 28.21 -26.40 -32.85
CA ALA A 25 29.31 -26.77 -31.97
C ALA A 25 29.44 -25.81 -30.77
N VAL A 26 29.15 -24.51 -30.94
CA VAL A 26 29.06 -23.57 -29.81
C VAL A 26 27.89 -23.94 -28.90
N ALA A 27 26.72 -24.28 -29.44
CA ALA A 27 25.58 -24.76 -28.67
C ALA A 27 25.94 -26.03 -27.88
N ALA A 28 26.58 -27.01 -28.52
CA ALA A 28 27.03 -28.24 -27.85
C ALA A 28 28.01 -27.97 -26.70
N LEU A 29 28.94 -27.02 -26.86
CA LEU A 29 29.86 -26.60 -25.79
C LEU A 29 29.12 -25.96 -24.63
N ILE A 30 28.11 -25.11 -24.90
CA ILE A 30 27.27 -24.50 -23.87
C ILE A 30 26.48 -25.57 -23.11
N LEU A 31 25.87 -26.52 -23.84
CA LEU A 31 25.10 -27.61 -23.23
C LEU A 31 25.98 -28.55 -22.38
N SER A 32 27.19 -28.88 -22.85
CA SER A 32 28.19 -29.61 -22.06
C SER A 32 28.58 -28.83 -20.81
N ALA A 33 28.81 -27.51 -20.92
CA ALA A 33 29.15 -26.65 -19.80
C ALA A 33 28.06 -26.53 -18.73
N ILE A 34 26.79 -26.76 -19.09
CA ILE A 34 25.65 -26.72 -18.18
C ILE A 34 25.38 -28.09 -17.55
N ASN A 35 25.40 -29.16 -18.35
CA ASN A 35 24.91 -30.47 -17.94
C ASN A 35 25.99 -31.43 -17.43
N ASP A 36 27.27 -31.25 -17.81
CA ASP A 36 28.33 -32.15 -17.39
C ASP A 36 28.84 -31.80 -15.98
N GLU A 37 29.07 -32.81 -15.13
CA GLU A 37 29.64 -32.59 -13.78
C GLU A 37 31.04 -31.96 -13.82
N LYS A 38 31.79 -32.19 -14.92
CA LYS A 38 33.16 -31.67 -15.15
C LYS A 38 33.32 -31.26 -16.61
N PRO A 39 32.78 -30.11 -17.01
CA PRO A 39 32.82 -29.70 -18.40
C PRO A 39 34.26 -29.38 -18.81
N GLY A 40 34.63 -29.73 -20.04
CA GLY A 40 35.95 -29.42 -20.59
C GLY A 40 36.20 -27.91 -20.71
N VAL A 41 35.14 -27.11 -20.81
CA VAL A 41 35.17 -25.64 -20.91
C VAL A 41 34.04 -25.06 -20.07
N SER A 42 34.35 -24.13 -19.15
CA SER A 42 33.34 -23.43 -18.34
C SER A 42 32.56 -22.38 -19.15
N LEU A 43 31.32 -22.07 -18.76
CA LEU A 43 30.51 -20.99 -19.36
C LEU A 43 31.23 -19.64 -19.39
N ASN A 44 31.94 -19.27 -18.32
CA ASN A 44 32.73 -18.02 -18.28
C ASN A 44 33.78 -17.96 -19.39
N ARG A 45 34.44 -19.09 -19.66
CA ARG A 45 35.45 -19.18 -20.71
C ARG A 45 34.79 -19.06 -22.08
N ILE A 46 33.67 -19.73 -22.31
CA ILE A 46 32.89 -19.63 -23.56
C ILE A 46 32.50 -18.18 -23.80
N TYR A 47 31.87 -17.51 -22.83
CA TYR A 47 31.50 -16.10 -22.90
C TYR A 47 32.70 -15.21 -23.25
N SER A 48 33.82 -15.35 -22.52
CA SER A 48 35.02 -14.54 -22.76
C SER A 48 35.57 -14.69 -24.18
N VAL A 49 35.52 -15.90 -24.74
CA VAL A 49 36.06 -16.16 -26.08
C VAL A 49 35.13 -15.62 -27.15
N LEU A 50 33.81 -15.78 -27.01
CA LEU A 50 32.82 -15.21 -27.94
C LEU A 50 32.98 -13.69 -28.07
N CYS A 51 33.13 -12.98 -26.95
CA CYS A 51 33.35 -11.54 -26.95
C CYS A 51 34.71 -11.13 -27.55
N GLN A 52 35.77 -11.92 -27.33
CA GLN A 52 37.11 -11.63 -27.86
C GLN A 52 37.20 -11.88 -29.37
N SER A 53 36.54 -12.93 -29.87
CA SER A 53 36.57 -13.32 -31.27
C SER A 53 35.54 -12.59 -32.14
N ARG A 54 34.61 -11.84 -31.53
CA ARG A 54 33.47 -11.20 -32.21
C ARG A 54 32.63 -12.19 -33.01
N SER A 55 32.29 -13.31 -32.37
CA SER A 55 31.56 -14.41 -33.01
C SER A 55 30.23 -14.67 -32.30
N GLU A 56 29.64 -13.61 -31.78
CA GLU A 56 28.38 -13.62 -31.05
C GLU A 56 27.20 -14.05 -31.95
N SER A 57 27.35 -13.91 -33.27
CA SER A 57 26.38 -14.36 -34.27
C SER A 57 26.21 -15.87 -34.35
N HIS A 58 27.13 -16.65 -33.76
CA HIS A 58 27.04 -18.12 -33.71
C HIS A 58 26.21 -18.63 -32.52
N LEU A 59 25.62 -17.74 -31.71
CA LEU A 59 24.68 -18.14 -30.67
C LEU A 59 23.32 -18.44 -31.30
N ASP A 60 22.90 -19.71 -31.28
CA ASP A 60 21.55 -20.13 -31.63
C ASP A 60 20.61 -20.04 -30.41
N PRO A 61 19.74 -19.01 -30.32
CA PRO A 61 18.89 -18.79 -29.16
C PRO A 61 17.92 -19.94 -28.89
N LEU A 62 17.44 -20.62 -29.95
CA LEU A 62 16.44 -21.69 -29.85
C LEU A 62 17.02 -22.91 -29.15
N SER A 63 18.29 -23.22 -29.43
CA SER A 63 18.98 -24.37 -28.85
C SER A 63 19.49 -24.10 -27.44
N ILE A 64 19.90 -22.87 -27.11
CA ILE A 64 20.62 -22.59 -25.86
C ILE A 64 19.76 -21.99 -24.75
N LEU A 65 18.76 -21.14 -25.07
CA LEU A 65 17.98 -20.44 -24.04
C LEU A 65 17.20 -21.39 -23.11
N PRO A 66 16.57 -22.50 -23.58
CA PRO A 66 15.87 -23.42 -22.70
C PRO A 66 16.77 -24.03 -21.59
N HIS A 67 18.08 -24.06 -21.81
CA HIS A 67 19.06 -24.58 -20.87
C HIS A 67 19.78 -23.49 -20.07
N LEU A 68 19.98 -22.31 -20.66
CA LEU A 68 20.61 -21.19 -19.99
C LEU A 68 19.68 -20.52 -18.96
N LEU A 69 18.38 -20.42 -19.25
CA LEU A 69 17.43 -19.74 -18.36
C LEU A 69 17.33 -20.41 -16.98
N PRO A 70 17.23 -21.74 -16.86
CA PRO A 70 17.22 -22.41 -15.56
C PRO A 70 18.59 -22.45 -14.89
N CYS A 71 19.67 -22.03 -15.56
CA CYS A 71 21.03 -22.15 -15.03
C CYS A 71 21.36 -20.99 -14.07
N PRO A 72 21.68 -21.26 -12.78
CA PRO A 72 21.93 -20.20 -11.79
C PRO A 72 23.31 -19.53 -11.93
N GLN A 73 24.16 -20.00 -12.85
CA GLN A 73 25.51 -19.46 -13.00
C GLN A 73 25.48 -18.02 -13.54
N PRO A 74 26.24 -17.07 -12.96
CA PRO A 74 26.28 -15.69 -13.45
C PRO A 74 26.68 -15.56 -14.94
N ALA A 75 27.54 -16.47 -15.41
CA ALA A 75 27.95 -16.54 -16.81
C ALA A 75 26.78 -16.85 -17.75
N ALA A 76 25.77 -17.61 -17.30
CA ALA A 76 24.56 -17.88 -18.06
C ALA A 76 23.79 -16.58 -18.31
N LYS A 77 23.65 -15.71 -17.30
CA LYS A 77 23.03 -14.37 -17.45
C LYS A 77 23.78 -13.51 -18.46
N SER A 78 25.12 -13.54 -18.45
CA SER A 78 25.94 -12.83 -19.44
C SER A 78 25.76 -13.38 -20.87
N LEU A 79 25.66 -14.71 -21.03
CA LEU A 79 25.39 -15.33 -22.32
C LEU A 79 23.96 -15.05 -22.82
N ILE A 80 22.97 -15.04 -21.93
CA ILE A 80 21.59 -14.66 -22.26
C ILE A 80 21.55 -13.22 -22.78
N ALA A 81 22.18 -12.27 -22.07
CA ALA A 81 22.29 -10.88 -22.52
C ALA A 81 22.96 -10.79 -23.90
N LEU A 82 24.09 -11.47 -24.09
CA LEU A 82 24.80 -11.51 -25.37
C LEU A 82 23.93 -12.07 -26.52
N THR A 83 23.15 -13.10 -26.22
CA THR A 83 22.20 -13.71 -27.16
C THR A 83 21.11 -12.71 -27.55
N GLY A 84 20.59 -11.95 -26.58
CA GLY A 84 19.60 -10.90 -26.80
C GLY A 84 20.11 -9.73 -27.64
N GLU A 85 21.37 -9.34 -27.46
CA GLU A 85 21.99 -8.19 -28.16
C GLU A 85 22.45 -8.56 -29.59
N CYS A 86 23.10 -9.71 -29.74
CA CYS A 86 23.79 -10.08 -30.97
C CYS A 86 23.04 -11.10 -31.82
N GLY A 87 22.19 -11.92 -31.20
CA GLY A 87 21.44 -12.97 -31.89
C GLY A 87 20.43 -12.43 -32.90
N SER A 88 19.97 -13.32 -33.79
CA SER A 88 18.90 -13.03 -34.75
C SER A 88 17.64 -12.62 -33.99
N PRO A 89 17.11 -11.38 -34.17
CA PRO A 89 15.99 -10.89 -33.37
C PRO A 89 14.73 -11.74 -33.55
N LYS A 90 14.56 -12.38 -34.70
CA LYS A 90 13.45 -13.29 -34.97
C LYS A 90 13.57 -14.58 -34.14
N GLU A 91 14.76 -15.18 -34.09
CA GLU A 91 14.99 -16.43 -33.36
C GLU A 91 14.93 -16.19 -31.86
N VAL A 92 15.49 -15.07 -31.39
CA VAL A 92 15.36 -14.65 -29.98
C VAL A 92 13.89 -14.51 -29.57
N VAL A 93 13.08 -13.81 -30.36
CA VAL A 93 11.64 -13.66 -30.04
C VAL A 93 10.92 -15.00 -29.98
N ILE A 94 11.17 -15.91 -30.93
CA ILE A 94 10.55 -17.25 -30.93
C ILE A 94 11.00 -18.05 -29.70
N ALA A 95 12.30 -18.04 -29.40
CA ALA A 95 12.86 -18.74 -28.25
C ALA A 95 12.30 -18.19 -26.92
N VAL A 96 12.06 -16.88 -26.83
CA VAL A 96 11.41 -16.25 -25.67
C VAL A 96 9.96 -16.73 -25.54
N GLN A 97 9.18 -16.79 -26.63
CA GLN A 97 7.81 -17.30 -26.58
C GLN A 97 7.73 -18.75 -26.08
N GLU A 98 8.57 -19.64 -26.62
CA GLU A 98 8.63 -21.03 -26.16
C GLU A 98 9.05 -21.14 -24.69
N SER A 99 10.00 -20.30 -24.28
CA SER A 99 10.47 -20.29 -22.89
C SER A 99 9.42 -19.71 -21.93
N LEU A 100 8.63 -18.73 -22.35
CA LEU A 100 7.48 -18.22 -21.59
C LEU A 100 6.41 -19.31 -21.42
N GLU A 101 6.15 -20.14 -22.43
CA GLU A 101 5.24 -21.29 -22.30
C GLU A 101 5.74 -22.28 -21.24
N ARG A 102 7.04 -22.59 -21.24
CA ARG A 102 7.66 -23.46 -20.22
C ARG A 102 7.57 -22.86 -18.81
N VAL A 103 7.85 -21.56 -18.68
CA VAL A 103 7.72 -20.83 -17.40
C VAL A 103 6.27 -20.83 -16.92
N ASN A 104 5.29 -20.60 -17.80
CA ASN A 104 3.86 -20.70 -17.45
C ASN A 104 3.50 -22.09 -16.93
N LEU A 105 3.93 -23.14 -17.61
CA LEU A 105 3.66 -24.52 -17.17
C LEU A 105 4.28 -24.81 -15.79
N SER A 106 5.49 -24.33 -15.52
CA SER A 106 6.10 -24.44 -14.18
C SER A 106 5.32 -23.64 -13.14
N LEU A 107 4.90 -22.42 -13.45
CA LEU A 107 4.09 -21.60 -12.54
C LEU A 107 2.73 -22.26 -12.22
N GLU A 108 2.10 -22.93 -13.18
CA GLU A 108 0.84 -23.65 -12.97
C GLU A 108 0.99 -24.95 -12.16
N THR A 109 2.14 -25.64 -12.30
CA THR A 109 2.37 -26.97 -11.68
C THR A 109 2.94 -26.90 -10.27
N ASP A 110 3.74 -25.88 -9.93
CA ASP A 110 4.34 -25.69 -8.60
C ASP A 110 3.33 -25.24 -7.51
N GLY A 111 2.02 -25.41 -7.73
CA GLY A 111 0.98 -25.23 -6.71
C GLY A 111 0.94 -26.34 -5.65
N ASP A 112 1.59 -27.47 -5.92
CA ASP A 112 1.69 -28.63 -5.03
C ASP A 112 3.16 -28.87 -4.64
N GLU A 113 3.56 -28.40 -3.45
CA GLU A 113 4.71 -28.84 -2.63
C GLU A 113 5.82 -29.65 -3.32
N THR A 114 6.57 -29.07 -4.25
CA THR A 114 7.88 -29.63 -4.63
C THR A 114 8.99 -28.86 -3.93
N GLU A 115 9.77 -29.61 -3.16
CA GLU A 115 10.98 -29.12 -2.50
C GLU A 115 11.92 -28.53 -3.57
N ASP A 116 12.16 -27.22 -3.50
CA ASP A 116 13.15 -26.52 -4.31
C ASP A 116 14.53 -27.15 -4.06
N ASP A 117 14.98 -28.00 -4.99
CA ASP A 117 16.29 -28.67 -4.92
C ASP A 117 17.47 -27.67 -5.05
N GLY A 118 17.19 -26.37 -5.23
CA GLY A 118 18.19 -25.29 -5.27
C GLY A 118 19.11 -25.36 -6.50
N THR A 119 18.85 -26.28 -7.43
CA THR A 119 19.66 -26.53 -8.62
C THR A 119 19.25 -25.67 -9.82
N SER A 120 18.04 -25.11 -9.81
CA SER A 120 17.46 -24.34 -10.91
C SER A 120 17.16 -22.90 -10.52
N GLU A 121 17.37 -21.98 -11.45
CA GLU A 121 16.95 -20.59 -11.32
C GLU A 121 15.41 -20.52 -11.24
N SER A 122 14.88 -19.68 -10.35
CA SER A 122 13.43 -19.57 -10.12
C SER A 122 12.68 -19.08 -11.37
N PRO A 123 11.42 -19.52 -11.58
CA PRO A 123 10.59 -19.07 -12.72
C PRO A 123 10.49 -17.55 -12.84
N SER A 124 10.49 -16.83 -11.71
CA SER A 124 10.46 -15.37 -11.66
C SER A 124 11.74 -14.71 -12.20
N ASN A 125 12.92 -15.27 -11.93
CA ASN A 125 14.19 -14.79 -12.50
C ASN A 125 14.31 -15.12 -13.99
N GLN A 126 13.75 -16.26 -14.42
CA GLN A 126 13.64 -16.60 -15.83
C GLN A 126 12.75 -15.58 -16.56
N LEU A 127 11.59 -15.22 -15.97
CA LEU A 127 10.71 -14.17 -16.51
C LEU A 127 11.44 -12.83 -16.70
N LEU A 128 12.20 -12.36 -15.72
CA LEU A 128 13.01 -11.14 -15.85
C LEU A 128 14.00 -11.22 -17.03
N SER A 129 14.69 -12.35 -17.16
CA SER A 129 15.62 -12.58 -18.27
C SER A 129 14.92 -12.55 -19.63
N LEU A 130 13.70 -13.10 -19.71
CA LEU A 130 12.86 -13.10 -20.91
C LEU A 130 12.37 -11.68 -21.28
N ILE A 131 12.00 -10.87 -20.29
CA ILE A 131 11.65 -9.45 -20.52
C ILE A 131 12.85 -8.67 -21.05
N SER A 132 14.05 -8.91 -20.51
CA SER A 132 15.30 -8.29 -20.97
C SER A 132 15.66 -8.69 -22.41
N LEU A 133 15.45 -9.96 -22.78
CA LEU A 133 15.60 -10.45 -24.14
C LEU A 133 14.62 -9.75 -25.11
N TYR A 134 13.36 -9.59 -24.73
CA TYR A 134 12.39 -8.82 -25.53
C TYR A 134 12.81 -7.35 -25.69
N ASN A 135 13.28 -6.71 -24.62
CA ASN A 135 13.81 -5.35 -24.66
C ASN A 135 14.92 -5.19 -25.70
N SER A 136 15.77 -6.20 -25.86
CA SER A 136 16.92 -6.18 -26.77
C SER A 136 16.58 -6.61 -28.21
N ALA A 137 15.62 -7.53 -28.37
CA ALA A 137 15.30 -8.14 -29.66
C ALA A 137 14.25 -7.36 -30.47
N ILE A 138 13.19 -6.87 -29.82
CA ILE A 138 12.06 -6.22 -30.52
C ILE A 138 12.48 -4.99 -31.33
N PRO A 139 13.29 -4.05 -30.79
CA PRO A 139 13.73 -2.88 -31.56
C PRO A 139 14.49 -3.21 -32.86
N ARG A 140 15.07 -4.41 -32.95
CA ARG A 140 15.84 -4.89 -34.11
C ARG A 140 14.99 -5.71 -35.09
N LEU A 141 13.74 -6.00 -34.75
CA LEU A 141 12.87 -6.88 -35.54
C LEU A 141 12.48 -6.21 -36.87
N LYS A 142 12.65 -6.94 -37.97
CA LYS A 142 12.26 -6.50 -39.32
C LYS A 142 10.95 -7.16 -39.72
N LEU A 143 9.96 -6.35 -40.10
CA LEU A 143 8.65 -6.83 -40.55
C LEU A 143 8.67 -7.15 -42.04
N ARG A 144 7.88 -8.15 -42.44
CA ARG A 144 7.69 -8.53 -43.85
C ARG A 144 6.24 -8.37 -44.31
N LYS A 145 5.32 -9.06 -43.64
CA LYS A 145 3.89 -9.13 -44.05
C LYS A 145 2.90 -8.63 -43.01
N LYS A 146 3.29 -8.65 -41.73
CA LYS A 146 2.44 -8.24 -40.60
C LYS A 146 2.69 -6.79 -40.25
N SER A 147 1.67 -6.12 -39.73
CA SER A 147 1.85 -4.81 -39.09
C SER A 147 2.66 -4.95 -37.79
N PRO A 148 3.26 -3.85 -37.29
CA PRO A 148 3.83 -3.81 -35.93
C PRO A 148 2.87 -4.39 -34.87
N SER A 149 1.63 -3.93 -34.83
CA SER A 149 0.61 -4.32 -33.85
C SER A 149 0.22 -5.80 -33.95
N GLU A 150 0.07 -6.35 -35.16
CA GLU A 150 -0.17 -7.78 -35.39
C GLU A 150 1.01 -8.65 -34.94
N THR A 151 2.22 -8.09 -34.89
CA THR A 151 3.42 -8.79 -34.47
C THR A 151 3.57 -8.76 -32.95
N ILE A 152 3.38 -7.61 -32.31
CA ILE A 152 3.61 -7.45 -30.86
C ILE A 152 2.44 -7.95 -30.00
N ARG A 153 1.20 -7.89 -30.47
CA ARG A 153 0.01 -8.25 -29.68
C ARG A 153 0.13 -9.65 -29.05
N PRO A 154 0.41 -10.73 -29.79
CA PRO A 154 0.54 -12.05 -29.18
C PRO A 154 1.72 -12.15 -28.20
N LEU A 155 2.82 -11.42 -28.45
CA LEU A 155 4.01 -11.44 -27.58
C LEU A 155 3.69 -10.81 -26.22
N LEU A 156 3.07 -9.64 -26.23
CA LEU A 156 2.77 -8.89 -25.01
C LEU A 156 1.60 -9.50 -24.24
N SER A 157 0.58 -10.04 -24.92
CA SER A 157 -0.52 -10.75 -24.23
C SER A 157 -0.06 -12.04 -23.55
N GLN A 158 0.89 -12.78 -24.14
CA GLN A 158 1.49 -13.93 -23.46
C GLN A 158 2.24 -13.48 -22.20
N LEU A 159 2.99 -12.39 -22.30
CA LEU A 159 3.73 -11.83 -21.18
C LEU A 159 2.81 -11.31 -20.06
N GLU A 160 1.72 -10.62 -20.40
CA GLU A 160 0.66 -10.22 -19.45
C GLU A 160 0.16 -11.43 -18.65
N SER A 161 -0.16 -12.53 -19.34
CA SER A 161 -0.65 -13.77 -18.72
C SER A 161 0.39 -14.37 -17.78
N THR A 162 1.66 -14.42 -18.19
CA THR A 162 2.76 -14.93 -17.37
C THR A 162 2.99 -14.09 -16.12
N ILE A 163 2.92 -12.75 -16.22
CA ILE A 163 3.07 -11.85 -15.07
C ILE A 163 1.94 -12.07 -14.06
N GLN A 164 0.70 -12.24 -14.53
CA GLN A 164 -0.44 -12.51 -13.65
C GLN A 164 -0.25 -13.82 -12.88
N LEU A 165 0.20 -14.89 -13.55
CA LEU A 165 0.52 -16.17 -12.91
C LEU A 165 1.67 -16.05 -11.91
N ALA A 166 2.73 -15.31 -12.25
CA ALA A 166 3.90 -15.14 -11.41
C ALA A 166 3.66 -14.24 -10.19
N SER A 167 2.66 -13.34 -10.26
CA SER A 167 2.45 -12.22 -9.34
C SER A 167 2.60 -12.57 -7.86
N SER A 168 1.88 -13.58 -7.37
CA SER A 168 1.89 -14.01 -5.96
C SER A 168 3.23 -14.56 -5.45
N ARG A 169 4.16 -14.88 -6.35
CA ARG A 169 5.46 -15.50 -6.05
C ARG A 169 6.63 -14.53 -6.21
N LEU A 170 6.37 -13.30 -6.62
CA LEU A 170 7.43 -12.31 -6.83
C LEU A 170 7.97 -11.83 -5.49
N SER A 171 9.29 -11.81 -5.37
CA SER A 171 9.94 -11.01 -4.34
C SER A 171 9.78 -9.52 -4.65
N ARG A 172 9.95 -8.71 -3.60
CA ARG A 172 9.91 -7.25 -3.68
C ARG A 172 10.79 -6.69 -4.81
N ASP A 173 12.03 -7.14 -4.90
CA ASP A 173 12.98 -6.59 -5.86
C ASP A 173 12.66 -7.06 -7.29
N GLN A 174 12.21 -8.30 -7.47
CA GLN A 174 11.77 -8.82 -8.77
C GLN A 174 10.55 -8.07 -9.31
N GLY A 175 9.51 -7.84 -8.49
CA GLY A 175 8.31 -7.12 -8.95
C GLY A 175 8.62 -5.68 -9.36
N ARG A 176 9.52 -5.00 -8.65
CA ARG A 176 9.99 -3.64 -9.00
C ARG A 176 10.77 -3.64 -10.31
N GLU A 177 11.66 -4.62 -10.49
CA GLU A 177 12.45 -4.76 -11.71
C GLU A 177 11.55 -5.07 -12.92
N ILE A 178 10.53 -5.92 -12.77
CA ILE A 178 9.51 -6.18 -13.80
C ILE A 178 8.82 -4.88 -14.23
N ILE A 179 8.36 -4.05 -13.29
CA ILE A 179 7.72 -2.77 -13.62
C ILE A 179 8.68 -1.87 -14.43
N SER A 180 9.91 -1.69 -13.96
CA SER A 180 10.91 -0.84 -14.66
C SER A 180 11.30 -1.38 -16.04
N ASP A 181 11.48 -2.69 -16.18
CA ASP A 181 11.87 -3.32 -17.45
C ASP A 181 10.72 -3.35 -18.46
N LEU A 182 9.47 -3.47 -18.00
CA LEU A 182 8.29 -3.35 -18.84
C LEU A 182 8.01 -1.91 -19.25
N ALA A 183 8.27 -0.93 -18.37
CA ALA A 183 8.26 0.48 -18.75
C ALA A 183 9.24 0.74 -19.92
N ARG A 184 10.47 0.20 -19.82
CA ARG A 184 11.46 0.26 -20.90
C ARG A 184 10.99 -0.46 -22.16
N LEU A 185 10.41 -1.66 -22.02
CA LEU A 185 9.90 -2.44 -23.14
C LEU A 185 8.79 -1.70 -23.87
N SER A 186 7.86 -1.10 -23.15
CA SER A 186 6.76 -0.31 -23.71
C SER A 186 7.27 0.86 -24.54
N LEU A 187 8.27 1.61 -24.06
CA LEU A 187 8.91 2.69 -24.83
C LEU A 187 9.58 2.14 -26.10
N ASN A 188 10.33 1.06 -25.96
CA ASN A 188 11.05 0.42 -27.07
C ASN A 188 10.09 -0.08 -28.16
N VAL A 189 8.97 -0.71 -27.77
CA VAL A 189 7.92 -1.20 -28.66
C VAL A 189 7.28 -0.05 -29.43
N VAL A 190 6.89 1.03 -28.73
CA VAL A 190 6.25 2.17 -29.38
C VAL A 190 7.21 2.92 -30.30
N SER A 191 8.46 3.13 -29.87
CA SER A 191 9.49 3.78 -30.69
C SER A 191 9.79 2.95 -31.95
N TRP A 192 9.94 1.63 -31.81
CA TRP A 192 10.12 0.71 -32.93
C TRP A 192 8.93 0.75 -33.90
N ALA A 193 7.70 0.74 -33.38
CA ALA A 193 6.50 0.84 -34.20
C ALA A 193 6.44 2.19 -34.95
N GLN A 194 6.79 3.30 -34.30
CA GLN A 194 6.85 4.63 -34.94
C GLN A 194 7.84 4.68 -36.10
N CYS A 195 9.00 4.01 -35.98
CA CYS A 195 9.98 3.93 -37.05
C CYS A 195 9.49 3.14 -38.28
N LEU A 196 8.54 2.22 -38.10
CA LEU A 196 8.03 1.35 -39.16
C LEU A 196 6.70 1.83 -39.75
N ASN A 197 5.77 2.27 -38.89
CA ASN A 197 4.44 2.73 -39.27
C ASN A 197 3.86 3.62 -38.15
N ILE A 198 3.73 4.92 -38.41
CA ILE A 198 3.23 5.92 -37.45
C ILE A 198 1.77 5.68 -37.06
N GLU A 199 0.92 5.26 -38.00
CA GLU A 199 -0.51 5.03 -37.74
C GLU A 199 -0.70 3.82 -36.82
N ASP A 200 0.05 2.74 -37.07
CA ASP A 200 -0.02 1.52 -36.27
C ASP A 200 0.67 1.65 -34.91
N ALA A 201 1.52 2.67 -34.74
CA ALA A 201 2.16 2.97 -33.46
C ALA A 201 1.16 3.40 -32.37
N ALA A 202 0.00 3.96 -32.75
CA ALA A 202 -1.07 4.26 -31.80
C ALA A 202 -1.66 2.97 -31.19
N VAL A 203 -1.93 1.97 -32.03
CA VAL A 203 -2.41 0.65 -31.58
C VAL A 203 -1.34 -0.05 -30.72
N CYS A 204 -0.07 0.07 -31.11
CA CYS A 204 1.03 -0.48 -30.31
C CYS A 204 1.14 0.18 -28.94
N ARG A 205 0.85 1.48 -28.85
CA ARG A 205 0.82 2.21 -27.59
C ARG A 205 -0.28 1.70 -26.67
N GLU A 206 -1.48 1.45 -27.18
CA GLU A 206 -2.58 0.87 -26.40
C GLU A 206 -2.19 -0.51 -25.84
N ILE A 207 -1.61 -1.38 -26.67
CA ILE A 207 -1.14 -2.72 -26.24
C ILE A 207 -0.05 -2.58 -25.16
N ALA A 208 0.94 -1.70 -25.38
CA ALA A 208 2.03 -1.47 -24.43
C ALA A 208 1.54 -0.84 -23.10
N THR A 209 0.48 -0.03 -23.16
CA THR A 209 -0.17 0.56 -21.98
C THR A 209 -0.90 -0.52 -21.18
N SER A 210 -1.65 -1.40 -21.84
CA SER A 210 -2.31 -2.56 -21.20
C SER A 210 -1.32 -3.47 -20.45
N LEU A 211 -0.17 -3.74 -21.07
CA LEU A 211 0.88 -4.54 -20.44
C LEU A 211 1.43 -3.87 -19.18
N LEU A 212 1.69 -2.56 -19.26
CA LEU A 212 2.19 -1.79 -18.12
C LEU A 212 1.13 -1.69 -17.01
N ASP A 213 -0.14 -1.52 -17.37
CA ASP A 213 -1.26 -1.55 -16.42
C ASP A 213 -1.32 -2.88 -15.67
N THR A 214 -1.19 -3.99 -16.41
CA THR A 214 -1.16 -5.35 -15.86
C THR A 214 0.02 -5.52 -14.90
N ALA A 215 1.21 -5.04 -15.28
CA ALA A 215 2.41 -5.14 -14.46
C ALA A 215 2.29 -4.37 -13.14
N VAL A 216 1.85 -3.10 -13.20
CA VAL A 216 1.69 -2.27 -11.99
C VAL A 216 0.65 -2.86 -11.06
N SER A 217 -0.47 -3.35 -11.59
CA SER A 217 -1.53 -3.99 -10.81
C SER A 217 -1.05 -5.30 -10.17
N ALA A 218 -0.48 -6.22 -10.96
CA ALA A 218 -0.01 -7.53 -10.51
C ALA A 218 1.16 -7.44 -9.50
N CYS A 219 2.05 -6.46 -9.68
CA CYS A 219 3.22 -6.26 -8.83
C CYS A 219 3.00 -5.23 -7.71
N SER A 220 1.75 -4.80 -7.45
CA SER A 220 1.43 -3.76 -6.46
C SER A 220 1.98 -4.05 -5.07
N HIS A 221 1.84 -5.30 -4.59
CA HIS A 221 2.38 -5.75 -3.31
C HIS A 221 3.92 -5.70 -3.22
N CYS A 222 4.63 -5.66 -4.35
CA CYS A 222 6.09 -5.52 -4.43
C CYS A 222 6.56 -4.06 -4.40
N ILE A 223 5.68 -3.08 -4.63
CA ILE A 223 6.05 -1.66 -4.70
C ILE A 223 6.65 -1.23 -3.36
N GLN A 224 5.90 -1.32 -2.26
CA GLN A 224 6.36 -1.01 -0.90
C GLN A 224 7.16 0.31 -0.83
N SER A 225 6.61 1.39 -1.39
CA SER A 225 7.26 2.70 -1.47
C SER A 225 7.10 3.51 -0.18
N SER A 226 6.44 2.93 0.83
CA SER A 226 6.14 3.54 2.14
C SER A 226 5.49 4.91 1.99
N LEU A 227 4.64 5.06 0.98
CA LEU A 227 4.09 6.32 0.54
C LEU A 227 3.20 6.94 1.62
N ALA A 228 2.32 6.16 2.27
CA ALA A 228 1.47 6.65 3.35
C ALA A 228 2.30 7.15 4.53
N GLN A 229 3.33 6.40 4.94
CA GLN A 229 4.20 6.81 6.04
C GLN A 229 4.99 8.07 5.68
N ARG A 230 5.58 8.15 4.48
CA ARG A 230 6.29 9.35 4.02
C ARG A 230 5.37 10.57 3.97
N SER A 231 4.15 10.40 3.47
CA SER A 231 3.12 11.45 3.44
C SER A 231 2.70 11.85 4.84
N PHE A 232 2.56 10.89 5.75
CA PHE A 232 2.23 11.13 7.15
C PHE A 232 3.31 11.96 7.85
N GLU A 233 4.58 11.57 7.73
CA GLU A 233 5.71 12.29 8.35
C GLU A 233 5.82 13.72 7.81
N ALA A 234 5.54 13.93 6.52
CA ALA A 234 5.53 15.24 5.90
C ALA A 234 4.37 16.14 6.39
N LEU A 235 3.17 15.57 6.57
CA LEU A 235 1.97 16.32 6.98
C LEU A 235 1.89 16.51 8.50
N TYR A 236 2.48 15.60 9.28
CA TYR A 236 2.45 15.62 10.75
C TYR A 236 3.86 15.55 11.38
N PRO A 237 4.72 16.54 11.12
CA PRO A 237 6.11 16.51 11.60
C PRO A 237 6.20 16.50 13.14
N ARG A 238 5.20 17.04 13.84
CA ARG A 238 5.17 17.04 15.32
C ARG A 238 4.79 15.70 15.94
N LEU A 239 4.12 14.83 15.19
CA LEU A 239 3.73 13.49 15.63
C LEU A 239 4.82 12.45 15.28
N THR A 240 5.82 12.85 14.50
CA THR A 240 6.91 12.00 14.06
C THR A 240 8.17 12.33 14.86
N ILE A 241 8.49 11.52 15.87
CA ILE A 241 9.71 11.67 16.67
C ILE A 241 10.89 10.97 16.00
N LYS A 242 10.63 9.79 15.40
CA LYS A 242 11.58 8.99 14.63
C LYS A 242 10.85 8.51 13.38
N SER A 243 11.55 8.53 12.25
CA SER A 243 10.99 8.00 11.00
C SER A 243 10.82 6.49 11.11
N THR A 244 9.67 5.97 10.67
CA THR A 244 9.38 4.53 10.59
C THR A 244 9.33 4.03 9.15
N VAL A 245 9.72 4.88 8.18
CA VAL A 245 9.83 4.53 6.76
C VAL A 245 10.74 3.30 6.58
N LEU A 246 10.22 2.26 5.92
CA LEU A 246 10.94 1.01 5.71
C LEU A 246 12.11 1.20 4.73
N PRO A 247 13.28 0.59 4.97
CA PRO A 247 14.43 0.72 4.08
C PRO A 247 14.18 0.09 2.70
N GLY A 248 14.71 0.71 1.65
CA GLY A 248 14.56 0.25 0.28
C GLY A 248 13.25 0.67 -0.37
N TRP A 249 12.53 1.64 0.20
CA TRP A 249 11.33 2.24 -0.38
C TRP A 249 11.62 2.95 -1.70
N GLU A 250 12.84 3.47 -1.88
CA GLU A 250 13.28 4.23 -3.05
C GLU A 250 13.18 3.40 -4.33
N GLY A 251 13.42 2.09 -4.25
CA GLY A 251 13.30 1.19 -5.39
C GLY A 251 11.86 1.06 -5.88
N GLY A 252 10.91 0.99 -4.96
CA GLY A 252 9.48 0.99 -5.28
C GLY A 252 9.01 2.30 -5.88
N ASP A 253 9.43 3.42 -5.26
CA ASP A 253 9.12 4.76 -5.76
C ASP A 253 9.67 4.96 -7.18
N LYS A 254 10.93 4.55 -7.41
CA LYS A 254 11.56 4.60 -8.74
C LYS A 254 10.79 3.78 -9.77
N ALA A 255 10.42 2.54 -9.46
CA ALA A 255 9.71 1.67 -10.40
C ALA A 255 8.41 2.30 -10.91
N ILE A 256 7.63 2.91 -10.01
CA ILE A 256 6.40 3.61 -10.39
C ILE A 256 6.68 4.92 -11.13
N HIS A 257 7.75 5.64 -10.79
CA HIS A 257 8.16 6.82 -11.56
C HIS A 257 8.62 6.48 -12.98
N ASP A 258 9.31 5.34 -13.17
CA ASP A 258 9.67 4.82 -14.49
C ASP A 258 8.40 4.56 -15.30
N ALA A 259 7.39 3.90 -14.71
CA ALA A 259 6.10 3.68 -15.35
C ALA A 259 5.38 5.01 -15.68
N LEU A 260 5.28 5.93 -14.72
CA LEU A 260 4.68 7.26 -14.89
C LEU A 260 5.30 8.04 -16.06
N ALA A 261 6.62 7.99 -16.22
CA ALA A 261 7.31 8.64 -17.32
C ALA A 261 6.87 8.08 -18.69
N VAL A 262 6.57 6.78 -18.76
CA VAL A 262 6.04 6.13 -19.97
C VAL A 262 4.61 6.59 -20.24
N TYR A 263 3.72 6.58 -19.25
CA TYR A 263 2.35 7.10 -19.41
C TYR A 263 2.34 8.55 -19.91
N GLN A 264 3.19 9.40 -19.35
CA GLN A 264 3.36 10.78 -19.80
C GLN A 264 3.87 10.86 -21.24
N THR A 265 4.86 10.03 -21.61
CA THR A 265 5.39 9.95 -22.98
C THR A 265 4.31 9.49 -23.98
N PHE A 266 3.41 8.62 -23.53
CA PHE A 266 2.28 8.12 -24.30
C PHE A 266 1.13 9.13 -24.43
N GLY A 267 1.20 10.24 -23.69
CA GLY A 267 0.15 11.25 -23.63
C GLY A 267 -1.05 10.81 -22.79
N VAL A 268 -0.89 9.79 -21.94
CA VAL A 268 -1.92 9.38 -20.99
C VAL A 268 -1.93 10.38 -19.84
N THR A 269 -3.02 11.15 -19.76
CA THR A 269 -3.24 12.11 -18.68
C THR A 269 -3.84 11.39 -17.48
N LEU A 270 -3.36 11.70 -16.27
CA LEU A 270 -4.02 11.30 -15.01
C LEU A 270 -5.21 12.21 -14.70
N ASP A 271 -5.89 12.68 -15.73
CA ASP A 271 -7.08 13.50 -15.61
C ASP A 271 -8.30 12.58 -15.53
N PHE A 272 -9.09 12.70 -14.48
CA PHE A 272 -10.24 11.83 -14.27
C PHE A 272 -11.35 12.10 -15.29
N ASP A 273 -11.38 13.28 -15.93
CA ASP A 273 -12.41 13.62 -16.92
C ASP A 273 -12.23 12.86 -18.24
N SER A 274 -11.01 12.36 -18.53
CA SER A 274 -10.72 11.61 -19.74
C SER A 274 -10.76 10.09 -19.57
N LEU A 275 -10.94 9.59 -18.34
CA LEU A 275 -10.87 8.18 -18.02
C LEU A 275 -12.25 7.54 -17.87
N PRO A 276 -12.44 6.30 -18.34
CA PRO A 276 -13.70 5.59 -18.16
C PRO A 276 -13.88 5.17 -16.68
N PRO A 277 -15.06 5.38 -16.07
CA PRO A 277 -15.37 4.81 -14.76
C PRO A 277 -15.73 3.31 -14.86
N PRO A 278 -15.42 2.50 -13.83
CA PRO A 278 -14.68 2.83 -12.62
C PRO A 278 -13.16 2.89 -12.86
N PRO A 279 -12.41 3.71 -12.09
CA PRO A 279 -10.95 3.74 -12.21
C PRO A 279 -10.32 2.41 -11.83
N SER A 280 -9.23 2.08 -12.52
CA SER A 280 -8.40 0.92 -12.21
C SER A 280 -7.56 1.14 -10.95
N ALA A 281 -7.09 0.05 -10.36
CA ALA A 281 -6.10 0.10 -9.29
C ALA A 281 -4.79 0.77 -9.74
N THR A 282 -4.37 0.51 -10.98
CA THR A 282 -3.21 1.17 -11.57
C THR A 282 -3.37 2.68 -11.56
N TYR A 283 -4.55 3.20 -11.91
CA TYR A 283 -4.80 4.64 -11.82
C TYR A 283 -4.61 5.17 -10.39
N LEU A 284 -5.14 4.48 -9.37
CA LEU A 284 -4.94 4.87 -7.97
C LEU A 284 -3.45 4.92 -7.60
N ILE A 285 -2.69 3.88 -7.97
CA ILE A 285 -1.25 3.79 -7.71
C ILE A 285 -0.51 4.94 -8.40
N LEU A 286 -0.71 5.12 -9.70
CA LEU A 286 -0.05 6.18 -10.48
C LEU A 286 -0.40 7.58 -9.95
N LEU A 287 -1.68 7.82 -9.65
CA LEU A 287 -2.14 9.10 -9.11
C LEU A 287 -1.45 9.41 -7.77
N SER A 288 -1.40 8.45 -6.85
CA SER A 288 -0.77 8.62 -5.54
C SER A 288 0.72 9.00 -5.63
N HIS A 289 1.45 8.45 -6.61
CA HIS A 289 2.87 8.74 -6.84
C HIS A 289 3.11 10.03 -7.63
N SER A 290 2.15 10.48 -8.45
CA SER A 290 2.32 11.67 -9.31
C SER A 290 2.45 12.99 -8.56
N LYS A 291 2.11 13.03 -7.27
CA LYS A 291 1.99 14.25 -6.42
C LYS A 291 1.04 15.31 -6.98
N TYR A 292 0.36 15.03 -8.07
CA TYR A 292 -0.60 15.93 -8.70
C TYR A 292 -1.98 15.66 -8.13
N LEU A 293 -2.54 16.67 -7.45
CA LEU A 293 -3.95 16.68 -7.08
C LEU A 293 -4.70 17.67 -7.99
N PRO A 294 -5.77 17.23 -8.67
CA PRO A 294 -6.67 18.11 -9.39
C PRO A 294 -7.30 19.17 -8.48
N SER A 295 -7.77 20.26 -9.09
CA SER A 295 -8.45 21.34 -8.36
C SER A 295 -9.83 20.92 -7.82
N ASP A 296 -10.56 20.05 -8.53
CA ASP A 296 -11.84 19.50 -8.05
C ASP A 296 -11.64 18.17 -7.32
N ILE A 297 -11.25 18.28 -6.05
CA ILE A 297 -11.04 17.13 -5.17
C ILE A 297 -12.33 16.37 -4.91
N GLY A 298 -13.48 17.05 -4.88
CA GLY A 298 -14.78 16.41 -4.62
C GLY A 298 -15.14 15.43 -5.73
N HIS A 299 -15.01 15.86 -6.98
CA HIS A 299 -15.26 15.00 -8.14
C HIS A 299 -14.22 13.88 -8.25
N LEU A 300 -12.93 14.18 -8.05
CA LEU A 300 -11.89 13.15 -8.01
C LEU A 300 -12.24 12.08 -6.97
N LEU A 301 -12.56 12.48 -5.74
CA LEU A 301 -12.83 11.55 -4.65
C LEU A 301 -14.06 10.69 -4.95
N SER A 302 -15.12 11.27 -5.54
CA SER A 302 -16.28 10.51 -6.01
C SER A 302 -15.91 9.48 -7.08
N PHE A 303 -15.01 9.83 -7.99
CA PHE A 303 -14.55 8.95 -9.06
C PHE A 303 -13.71 7.79 -8.52
N ILE A 304 -12.77 8.04 -7.61
CA ILE A 304 -11.86 7.02 -7.05
C ILE A 304 -12.43 6.26 -5.85
N LEU A 305 -13.58 6.67 -5.29
CA LEU A 305 -14.15 6.02 -4.11
C LEU A 305 -14.29 4.50 -4.27
N PRO A 306 -14.79 3.94 -5.39
CA PRO A 306 -14.93 2.49 -5.53
C PRO A 306 -13.60 1.74 -5.40
N VAL A 307 -12.53 2.26 -6.03
CA VAL A 307 -11.21 1.62 -5.96
C VAL A 307 -10.55 1.81 -4.60
N LEU A 308 -10.77 2.95 -3.93
CA LEU A 308 -10.33 3.16 -2.54
C LEU A 308 -10.97 2.16 -1.58
N VAL A 309 -12.29 1.93 -1.72
CA VAL A 309 -13.03 0.96 -0.89
C VAL A 309 -12.44 -0.43 -1.03
N VAL A 310 -12.27 -0.91 -2.27
CA VAL A 310 -11.68 -2.22 -2.56
C VAL A 310 -10.25 -2.31 -2.02
N SER A 311 -9.45 -1.26 -2.24
CA SER A 311 -8.05 -1.21 -1.79
C SER A 311 -7.94 -1.34 -0.27
N ILE A 312 -8.79 -0.62 0.47
CA ILE A 312 -8.82 -0.66 1.93
C ILE A 312 -9.33 -2.01 2.45
N GLN A 313 -10.44 -2.51 1.91
CA GLN A 313 -11.07 -3.75 2.38
C GLN A 313 -10.23 -4.99 2.06
N ALA A 314 -9.58 -5.02 0.90
CA ALA A 314 -8.76 -6.15 0.46
C ALA A 314 -7.28 -6.03 0.86
N ASN A 315 -6.89 -4.95 1.57
CA ASN A 315 -5.50 -4.62 1.87
C ASN A 315 -4.60 -4.62 0.61
N TYR A 316 -5.14 -4.09 -0.49
CA TYR A 316 -4.53 -4.08 -1.81
C TYR A 316 -4.23 -2.65 -2.21
N ALA A 317 -2.99 -2.31 -2.59
CA ALA A 317 -2.56 -0.92 -2.80
C ALA A 317 -2.94 0.02 -1.62
N LEU A 318 -2.90 -0.51 -0.39
CA LEU A 318 -3.34 0.22 0.80
C LEU A 318 -2.45 1.43 1.09
N ASP A 319 -1.15 1.31 0.89
CA ASP A 319 -0.16 2.38 1.09
C ASP A 319 -0.48 3.58 0.20
N GLU A 320 -0.80 3.33 -1.07
CA GLU A 320 -1.21 4.33 -2.05
C GLU A 320 -2.57 4.96 -1.69
N ALA A 321 -3.54 4.13 -1.28
CA ALA A 321 -4.86 4.60 -0.86
C ALA A 321 -4.79 5.53 0.35
N LEU A 322 -4.05 5.16 1.39
CA LEU A 322 -3.88 5.96 2.60
C LEU A 322 -3.09 7.24 2.34
N SER A 323 -2.02 7.17 1.55
CA SER A 323 -1.28 8.36 1.12
C SER A 323 -2.17 9.38 0.41
N LEU A 324 -2.99 8.90 -0.54
CA LEU A 324 -3.88 9.77 -1.29
C LEU A 324 -4.94 10.41 -0.39
N LEU A 325 -5.55 9.63 0.53
CA LEU A 325 -6.50 10.15 1.52
C LEU A 325 -5.85 11.16 2.48
N LEU A 326 -4.60 10.95 2.89
CA LEU A 326 -3.84 11.91 3.69
C LEU A 326 -3.68 13.24 2.95
N HIS A 327 -3.25 13.21 1.69
CA HIS A 327 -3.08 14.43 0.90
C HIS A 327 -4.42 15.13 0.59
N ILE A 328 -5.45 14.37 0.22
CA ILE A 328 -6.79 14.90 -0.04
C ILE A 328 -7.36 15.60 1.21
N SER A 329 -7.25 14.98 2.38
CA SER A 329 -7.78 15.53 3.64
C SER A 329 -6.98 16.70 4.23
N HIS A 330 -5.76 16.94 3.74
CA HIS A 330 -4.92 18.09 4.11
C HIS A 330 -4.90 19.19 3.07
N SER A 331 -5.48 18.95 1.90
CA SER A 331 -5.42 19.90 0.80
C SER A 331 -6.08 21.23 1.17
N SER A 332 -5.35 22.33 0.95
CA SER A 332 -5.86 23.70 1.09
C SER A 332 -7.01 24.02 0.14
N HIS A 333 -7.32 23.14 -0.80
CA HIS A 333 -8.45 23.23 -1.72
C HIS A 333 -9.81 22.94 -1.06
N PHE A 334 -9.84 22.50 0.20
CA PHE A 334 -11.01 22.65 1.07
C PHE A 334 -10.92 24.01 1.79
N PRO A 335 -11.48 25.10 1.25
CA PRO A 335 -11.54 26.36 1.98
C PRO A 335 -12.33 26.17 3.28
N PRO A 336 -12.08 27.01 4.31
CA PRO A 336 -12.82 26.95 5.57
C PRO A 336 -14.33 27.01 5.29
N GLY A 337 -15.05 25.96 5.69
CA GLY A 337 -16.50 25.81 5.48
C GLY A 337 -16.93 24.92 4.32
N ARG A 338 -16.03 24.42 3.46
CA ARG A 338 -16.39 23.44 2.42
C ARG A 338 -16.39 22.02 3.01
N GLN A 339 -17.55 21.38 2.94
CA GLN A 339 -17.77 20.03 3.45
C GLN A 339 -17.57 18.99 2.36
N MET A 340 -17.14 17.80 2.76
CA MET A 340 -17.18 16.60 1.94
C MET A 340 -18.64 16.15 1.74
N SER A 341 -18.97 15.54 0.60
CA SER A 341 -20.32 15.05 0.37
C SER A 341 -20.71 13.98 1.39
N LEU A 342 -22.02 13.87 1.67
CA LEU A 342 -22.56 12.93 2.66
C LEU A 342 -22.20 11.47 2.30
N ASP A 343 -22.33 11.10 1.02
CA ASP A 343 -22.07 9.74 0.55
C ASP A 343 -20.61 9.33 0.74
N ILE A 344 -19.68 10.22 0.38
CA ILE A 344 -18.24 9.96 0.53
C ILE A 344 -17.87 9.90 2.01
N SER A 345 -18.35 10.87 2.81
CA SER A 345 -18.07 10.93 4.25
C SER A 345 -18.59 9.67 4.95
N GLY A 346 -19.83 9.29 4.68
CA GLY A 346 -20.44 8.09 5.24
C GLY A 346 -19.69 6.82 4.86
N CYS A 347 -19.27 6.69 3.59
CA CYS A 347 -18.51 5.54 3.12
C CYS A 347 -17.14 5.44 3.82
N LEU A 348 -16.35 6.51 3.84
CA LEU A 348 -15.03 6.51 4.47
C LEU A 348 -15.10 6.31 5.99
N CYS A 349 -16.07 6.93 6.65
CA CYS A 349 -16.30 6.76 8.09
C CYS A 349 -16.84 5.39 8.47
N ALA A 350 -17.44 4.62 7.55
CA ALA A 350 -17.77 3.22 7.78
C ALA A 350 -16.55 2.28 7.66
N LEU A 351 -15.55 2.65 6.85
CA LEU A 351 -14.39 1.81 6.54
C LEU A 351 -13.21 2.02 7.49
N LEU A 352 -12.82 3.29 7.70
CA LEU A 352 -11.62 3.66 8.43
C LEU A 352 -11.60 3.20 9.90
N PRO A 353 -12.72 3.14 10.64
CA PRO A 353 -12.70 2.68 12.03
C PRO A 353 -12.21 1.24 12.17
N SER A 354 -12.64 0.34 11.28
CA SER A 354 -12.19 -1.06 11.27
C SER A 354 -10.69 -1.15 11.01
N LEU A 355 -10.20 -0.42 9.99
CA LEU A 355 -8.78 -0.38 9.66
C LEU A 355 -7.92 0.18 10.81
N ALA A 356 -8.34 1.30 11.40
CA ALA A 356 -7.67 1.93 12.53
C ALA A 356 -7.63 1.05 13.80
N SER A 357 -8.56 0.10 13.92
CA SER A 357 -8.74 -0.73 15.11
C SER A 357 -8.07 -2.09 14.99
N ALA A 358 -8.17 -2.74 13.83
CA ALA A 358 -7.90 -4.16 13.68
C ALA A 358 -6.74 -4.50 12.74
N HIS A 359 -6.19 -3.53 11.99
CA HIS A 359 -5.05 -3.81 11.11
C HIS A 359 -3.84 -4.29 11.91
N PRO A 360 -3.06 -5.30 11.46
CA PRO A 360 -1.92 -5.83 12.23
C PRO A 360 -0.78 -4.82 12.42
N ASP A 361 -0.52 -3.99 11.41
CA ASP A 361 0.48 -2.93 11.46
C ASP A 361 -0.01 -1.71 12.26
N GLY A 362 0.77 -1.31 13.27
CA GLY A 362 0.48 -0.17 14.14
C GLY A 362 0.57 1.19 13.46
N ASP A 363 1.44 1.35 12.48
CA ASP A 363 1.59 2.61 11.74
C ASP A 363 0.37 2.82 10.84
N VAL A 364 -0.07 1.76 10.15
CA VAL A 364 -1.31 1.78 9.36
C VAL A 364 -2.52 2.11 10.24
N ARG A 365 -2.63 1.50 11.44
CA ARG A 365 -3.70 1.83 12.40
C ARG A 365 -3.68 3.32 12.76
N HIS A 366 -2.49 3.86 13.05
CA HIS A 366 -2.34 5.26 13.42
C HIS A 366 -2.69 6.21 12.27
N GLN A 367 -2.18 5.94 11.07
CA GLN A 367 -2.48 6.71 9.86
C GLN A 367 -3.98 6.70 9.56
N ALA A 368 -4.62 5.53 9.59
CA ALA A 368 -6.05 5.38 9.38
C ALA A 368 -6.88 6.18 10.40
N PHE A 369 -6.50 6.16 11.68
CA PHE A 369 -7.15 6.97 12.72
C PHE A 369 -7.01 8.48 12.46
N ARG A 370 -5.84 8.92 12.00
CA ARG A 370 -5.60 10.33 11.66
C ARG A 370 -6.37 10.77 10.42
N ILE A 371 -6.45 9.92 9.41
CA ILE A 371 -7.32 10.13 8.25
C ILE A 371 -8.78 10.23 8.70
N LEU A 372 -9.26 9.32 9.56
CA LEU A 372 -10.62 9.36 10.11
C LEU A 372 -10.93 10.68 10.83
N SER A 373 -10.04 11.15 11.72
CA SER A 373 -10.19 12.46 12.39
C SER A 373 -10.36 13.60 11.38
N ARG A 374 -9.56 13.60 10.31
CA ARG A 374 -9.63 14.64 9.27
C ARG A 374 -10.87 14.52 8.38
N VAL A 375 -11.27 13.32 7.99
CA VAL A 375 -12.52 13.09 7.25
C VAL A 375 -13.72 13.56 8.06
N LEU A 376 -13.75 13.26 9.37
CA LEU A 376 -14.78 13.75 10.28
C LEU A 376 -14.79 15.29 10.37
N ALA A 377 -13.63 15.93 10.39
CA ALA A 377 -13.55 17.40 10.36
C ALA A 377 -14.10 18.02 9.07
N LEU A 378 -14.05 17.29 7.95
CA LEU A 378 -14.63 17.69 6.67
C LEU A 378 -16.11 17.28 6.51
N THR A 379 -16.65 16.49 7.43
CA THR A 379 -18.03 16.00 7.38
C THR A 379 -19.01 17.08 7.87
N PRO A 380 -20.21 17.21 7.29
CA PRO A 380 -21.25 18.10 7.80
C PRO A 380 -21.52 17.88 9.30
N PRO A 381 -21.67 18.94 10.14
CA PRO A 381 -21.70 18.81 11.59
C PRO A 381 -22.75 17.83 12.13
N GLU A 382 -23.92 17.76 11.51
CA GLU A 382 -25.02 16.88 11.89
C GLU A 382 -24.64 15.41 11.67
N LEU A 383 -24.11 15.09 10.49
CA LEU A 383 -23.63 13.74 10.16
C LEU A 383 -22.39 13.39 11.00
N ARG A 384 -21.48 14.35 11.25
CA ARG A 384 -20.32 14.14 12.12
C ARG A 384 -20.76 13.76 13.53
N LEU A 385 -21.79 14.41 14.07
CA LEU A 385 -22.33 14.11 15.40
C LEU A 385 -22.95 12.70 15.44
N GLU A 386 -23.70 12.33 14.40
CA GLU A 386 -24.27 10.99 14.26
C GLU A 386 -23.17 9.91 14.21
N ILE A 387 -22.17 10.08 13.36
CA ILE A 387 -21.05 9.13 13.25
C ILE A 387 -20.29 9.02 14.58
N LEU A 388 -20.01 10.13 15.26
CA LEU A 388 -19.34 10.12 16.56
C LEU A 388 -20.20 9.44 17.65
N ARG A 389 -21.52 9.61 17.60
CA ARG A 389 -22.44 8.86 18.48
C ARG A 389 -22.29 7.37 18.23
N ASP A 390 -22.30 6.94 16.98
CA ASP A 390 -22.21 5.53 16.62
C ASP A 390 -20.84 4.93 16.99
N LEU A 391 -19.74 5.65 16.75
CA LEU A 391 -18.40 5.21 17.16
C LEU A 391 -18.22 5.12 18.69
N THR A 392 -18.94 5.93 19.47
CA THR A 392 -18.84 5.92 20.93
C THR A 392 -19.77 4.89 21.59
N THR A 393 -20.68 4.28 20.82
CA THR A 393 -21.54 3.17 21.26
C THR A 393 -21.14 1.83 20.69
N ASP A 394 -20.35 1.80 19.60
CA ASP A 394 -19.91 0.55 18.97
C ASP A 394 -19.06 -0.30 19.93
N THR A 395 -19.47 -1.55 20.08
CA THR A 395 -18.83 -2.55 20.96
C THR A 395 -17.94 -3.51 20.17
N ALA A 396 -17.98 -3.50 18.84
CA ALA A 396 -17.14 -4.36 18.01
C ALA A 396 -15.66 -3.97 18.09
N PHE A 397 -15.37 -2.69 18.32
CA PHE A 397 -14.00 -2.16 18.44
C PHE A 397 -13.84 -1.33 19.73
N PRO A 398 -13.61 -1.97 20.89
CA PRO A 398 -13.51 -1.28 22.18
C PRO A 398 -12.47 -0.15 22.21
N GLN A 399 -11.33 -0.33 21.53
CA GLN A 399 -10.28 0.67 21.35
C GLN A 399 -10.75 1.89 20.55
N MET A 400 -11.56 1.70 19.49
CA MET A 400 -12.15 2.80 18.73
C MET A 400 -13.13 3.57 19.59
N ARG A 401 -13.93 2.86 20.38
CA ARG A 401 -14.88 3.49 21.29
C ARG A 401 -14.20 4.42 22.29
N VAL A 402 -13.05 4.01 22.86
CA VAL A 402 -12.21 4.89 23.69
C VAL A 402 -11.68 6.06 22.86
N ALA A 403 -11.07 5.80 21.71
CA ALA A 403 -10.45 6.82 20.87
C ALA A 403 -11.46 7.85 20.31
N ALA A 404 -12.71 7.42 20.07
CA ALA A 404 -13.80 8.25 19.57
C ALA A 404 -14.20 9.34 20.59
N VAL A 405 -14.03 9.11 21.89
CA VAL A 405 -14.19 10.17 22.90
C VAL A 405 -13.18 11.30 22.68
N GLY A 406 -11.96 10.95 22.27
CA GLY A 406 -10.95 11.92 21.83
C GLY A 406 -11.39 12.71 20.60
N LEU A 407 -12.01 12.06 19.61
CA LEU A 407 -12.55 12.71 18.40
C LEU A 407 -13.73 13.66 18.74
N VAL A 408 -14.58 13.26 19.69
CA VAL A 408 -15.63 14.13 20.25
C VAL A 408 -15.02 15.37 20.91
N LYS A 409 -13.96 15.19 21.71
CA LYS A 409 -13.23 16.28 22.37
C LYS A 409 -12.61 17.24 21.36
N GLU A 410 -12.01 16.73 20.27
CA GLU A 410 -11.51 17.53 19.16
C GLU A 410 -12.63 18.38 18.51
N ALA A 411 -13.78 17.76 18.21
CA ALA A 411 -14.93 18.45 17.63
C ALA A 411 -15.49 19.54 18.55
N ALA A 412 -15.68 19.23 19.84
CA ALA A 412 -16.17 20.19 20.81
C ALA A 412 -15.22 21.40 20.95
N LEU A 413 -13.92 21.17 21.05
CA LEU A 413 -12.91 22.24 21.13
C LEU A 413 -12.91 23.13 19.88
N GLU A 414 -13.02 22.52 18.69
CA GLU A 414 -13.10 23.24 17.42
C GLU A 414 -14.32 24.18 17.40
N PHE A 415 -15.52 23.71 17.76
CA PHE A 415 -16.71 24.56 17.68
C PHE A 415 -16.88 25.52 18.86
N LEU A 416 -16.31 25.22 20.03
CA LEU A 416 -16.29 26.14 21.17
C LEU A 416 -15.31 27.30 20.95
N SER A 417 -14.28 27.14 20.11
CA SER A 417 -13.36 28.24 19.77
C SER A 417 -13.93 29.26 18.77
N HIS A 418 -15.12 29.02 18.21
CA HIS A 418 -15.76 29.88 17.21
C HIS A 418 -17.15 30.32 17.67
N ASP A 419 -17.52 31.57 17.43
CA ASP A 419 -18.85 32.12 17.81
C ASP A 419 -19.99 31.73 16.85
N GLY A 420 -19.79 30.71 16.01
CA GLY A 420 -20.77 30.24 15.03
C GLY A 420 -21.77 29.23 15.60
N PRO A 421 -23.00 29.14 15.04
CA PRO A 421 -23.95 28.09 15.40
C PRO A 421 -23.41 26.73 14.96
N SER A 422 -23.40 25.76 15.88
CA SER A 422 -23.01 24.37 15.60
C SER A 422 -23.67 23.43 16.60
N VAL A 423 -24.03 22.23 16.13
CA VAL A 423 -24.58 21.17 16.99
C VAL A 423 -23.62 20.81 18.14
N PHE A 424 -22.30 20.91 17.92
CA PHE A 424 -21.26 20.62 18.91
C PHE A 424 -21.07 21.72 19.96
N ALA A 425 -21.61 22.92 19.72
CA ALA A 425 -21.58 24.05 20.64
C ALA A 425 -23.02 24.54 20.91
N SER A 426 -23.88 23.58 21.20
CA SER A 426 -25.30 23.74 21.53
C SER A 426 -25.76 22.66 22.52
N PRO A 427 -26.93 22.79 23.17
CA PRO A 427 -27.46 21.77 24.09
C PRO A 427 -27.70 20.40 23.43
N ILE A 428 -27.85 20.35 22.10
CA ILE A 428 -28.02 19.10 21.34
C ILE A 428 -26.82 18.17 21.56
N PHE A 429 -25.61 18.73 21.70
CA PHE A 429 -24.39 17.98 21.97
C PHE A 429 -24.53 17.06 23.21
N LEU A 430 -24.95 17.63 24.35
CA LEU A 430 -25.14 16.87 25.58
C LEU A 430 -26.38 15.99 25.55
N GLN A 431 -27.43 16.38 24.83
CA GLN A 431 -28.62 15.54 24.65
C GLN A 431 -28.28 14.23 23.92
N VAL A 432 -27.43 14.31 22.89
CA VAL A 432 -27.04 13.15 22.06
C VAL A 432 -25.93 12.34 22.73
N LEU A 433 -24.83 12.98 23.12
CA LEU A 433 -23.63 12.29 23.59
C LEU A 433 -23.53 12.16 25.11
N GLY A 434 -24.20 13.02 25.88
CA GLY A 434 -24.16 13.00 27.35
C GLY A 434 -24.58 11.65 27.95
N PRO A 435 -25.71 11.03 27.53
CA PRO A 435 -26.12 9.72 28.03
C PRO A 435 -25.13 8.58 27.75
N ILE A 436 -24.27 8.74 26.73
CA ILE A 436 -23.28 7.74 26.29
C ILE A 436 -21.94 7.99 27.00
N LEU A 437 -21.51 9.25 27.07
CA LEU A 437 -20.17 9.63 27.52
C LEU A 437 -20.10 9.91 29.03
N LEU A 438 -21.17 10.39 29.65
CA LEU A 438 -21.18 10.83 31.05
C LEU A 438 -21.87 9.80 31.97
N ARG A 439 -21.74 8.53 31.61
CA ARG A 439 -22.21 7.36 32.36
C ARG A 439 -21.23 6.20 32.18
N PRO A 440 -21.09 5.32 33.18
CA PRO A 440 -20.37 4.07 33.00
C PRO A 440 -21.12 3.13 32.06
N ASP A 441 -20.39 2.19 31.48
CA ASP A 441 -20.95 1.09 30.70
C ASP A 441 -20.37 -0.26 31.18
N PRO A 442 -21.20 -1.20 31.64
CA PRO A 442 -22.67 -1.08 31.79
C PRO A 442 -23.06 -0.02 32.84
N ILE A 443 -24.31 0.47 32.78
CA ILE A 443 -24.79 1.58 33.66
C ILE A 443 -24.64 1.24 35.15
N ASP A 444 -24.69 -0.04 35.48
CA ASP A 444 -24.58 -0.60 36.81
C ASP A 444 -23.15 -1.03 37.19
N LEU A 445 -22.13 -0.69 36.40
CA LEU A 445 -20.73 -1.01 36.67
C LEU A 445 -20.32 -0.71 38.12
N PHE A 446 -20.70 0.45 38.66
CA PHE A 446 -20.33 0.85 40.02
C PHE A 446 -21.31 0.40 41.12
N HIS A 447 -22.28 -0.47 40.81
CA HIS A 447 -23.18 -1.03 41.81
C HIS A 447 -22.56 -2.25 42.51
N PRO A 448 -22.44 -2.26 43.85
CA PRO A 448 -22.00 -3.45 44.60
C PRO A 448 -23.02 -4.60 44.47
N PRO A 449 -22.61 -5.89 44.51
CA PRO A 449 -21.29 -6.41 44.92
C PRO A 449 -20.45 -7.05 43.80
N ASP A 450 -20.87 -6.98 42.53
CA ASP A 450 -20.43 -7.96 41.52
C ASP A 450 -19.18 -7.60 40.70
N LEU A 451 -18.60 -6.40 40.86
CA LEU A 451 -17.45 -5.98 40.06
C LEU A 451 -16.12 -6.30 40.76
N SER A 452 -15.42 -7.33 40.30
CA SER A 452 -14.06 -7.62 40.75
C SER A 452 -13.04 -6.67 40.09
N LEU A 453 -11.88 -6.48 40.72
CA LEU A 453 -10.78 -5.68 40.15
C LEU A 453 -10.33 -6.25 38.79
N HIS A 454 -10.30 -7.57 38.68
CA HIS A 454 -9.88 -8.30 37.48
C HIS A 454 -10.83 -8.05 36.29
N ASP A 455 -12.14 -7.98 36.52
CA ASP A 455 -13.13 -7.72 35.47
C ASP A 455 -12.96 -6.33 34.83
N ILE A 456 -12.30 -5.42 35.54
CA ILE A 456 -12.05 -4.03 35.11
C ILE A 456 -10.74 -3.91 34.37
N GLU A 457 -9.74 -4.67 34.77
CA GLU A 457 -8.45 -4.75 34.07
C GLU A 457 -8.61 -5.30 32.66
N ASP A 458 -9.46 -6.31 32.50
CA ASP A 458 -9.76 -6.91 31.20
C ASP A 458 -10.71 -6.04 30.35
N SER A 459 -11.25 -4.96 30.91
CA SER A 459 -12.17 -4.05 30.24
C SER A 459 -11.48 -2.81 29.67
N SER A 460 -11.98 -2.30 28.55
CA SER A 460 -11.57 -0.99 28.00
C SER A 460 -12.19 0.20 28.75
N GLU A 461 -13.12 -0.07 29.67
CA GLU A 461 -13.93 0.94 30.34
C GLU A 461 -13.13 1.95 31.18
N PRO A 462 -12.08 1.56 31.94
CA PRO A 462 -11.24 2.54 32.64
C PRO A 462 -10.60 3.56 31.70
N ALA A 463 -10.09 3.11 30.55
CA ALA A 463 -9.50 3.98 29.54
C ALA A 463 -10.56 4.90 28.92
N ARG A 464 -11.76 4.38 28.65
CA ARG A 464 -12.90 5.18 28.18
C ARG A 464 -13.26 6.28 29.18
N LEU A 465 -13.41 5.93 30.45
CA LEU A 465 -13.77 6.87 31.51
C LEU A 465 -12.72 7.95 31.72
N VAL A 466 -11.43 7.64 31.59
CA VAL A 466 -10.35 8.65 31.59
C VAL A 466 -10.58 9.68 30.48
N GLU A 467 -10.87 9.24 29.25
CA GLU A 467 -11.17 10.16 28.14
C GLU A 467 -12.49 10.93 28.36
N CYS A 468 -13.52 10.30 28.90
CA CYS A 468 -14.79 10.95 29.23
C CYS A 468 -14.62 12.04 30.31
N LEU A 469 -13.83 11.77 31.36
CA LEU A 469 -13.48 12.76 32.37
C LEU A 469 -12.61 13.89 31.78
N SER A 470 -11.70 13.56 30.86
CA SER A 470 -10.94 14.58 30.12
C SER A 470 -11.85 15.47 29.28
N LEU A 471 -12.84 14.92 28.59
CA LEU A 471 -13.84 15.69 27.85
C LEU A 471 -14.65 16.58 28.78
N TYR A 472 -15.18 16.01 29.87
CA TYR A 472 -15.97 16.76 30.85
C TYR A 472 -15.17 17.93 31.45
N TYR A 473 -13.93 17.67 31.87
CA TYR A 473 -13.01 18.71 32.34
C TYR A 473 -12.81 19.83 31.30
N VAL A 474 -12.60 19.48 30.03
CA VAL A 474 -12.44 20.46 28.95
C VAL A 474 -13.71 21.29 28.75
N LEU A 475 -14.89 20.68 28.76
CA LEU A 475 -16.16 21.39 28.62
C LEU A 475 -16.37 22.38 29.77
N LEU A 476 -16.11 21.96 31.01
CA LEU A 476 -16.21 22.82 32.19
C LEU A 476 -15.36 24.09 32.07
N LEU A 477 -14.16 23.99 31.48
CA LEU A 477 -13.22 25.11 31.36
C LEU A 477 -13.40 25.96 30.09
N ARG A 478 -13.84 25.35 28.98
CA ARG A 478 -13.86 26.01 27.66
C ARG A 478 -15.23 26.55 27.28
N ASP A 479 -16.31 25.95 27.76
CA ASP A 479 -17.66 26.44 27.48
C ASP A 479 -18.07 27.56 28.45
N THR A 480 -17.33 28.67 28.43
CA THR A 480 -17.53 29.79 29.37
C THR A 480 -18.89 30.47 29.24
N SER A 481 -19.53 30.33 28.07
CA SER A 481 -20.86 30.89 27.80
C SER A 481 -21.98 29.86 27.98
N ASN A 482 -21.67 28.67 28.52
CA ASN A 482 -22.59 27.56 28.74
C ASN A 482 -23.44 27.22 27.51
N ARG A 483 -22.84 27.24 26.32
CA ARG A 483 -23.50 26.99 25.05
C ARG A 483 -23.98 25.55 24.92
N THR A 484 -23.26 24.61 25.52
CA THR A 484 -23.61 23.19 25.55
C THR A 484 -24.62 22.85 26.65
N GLY A 485 -24.88 23.76 27.61
CA GLY A 485 -25.68 23.49 28.80
C GLY A 485 -24.93 22.71 29.89
N ILE A 486 -23.60 22.55 29.78
CA ILE A 486 -22.82 21.75 30.74
C ILE A 486 -22.77 22.34 32.16
N HIS A 487 -22.94 23.66 32.29
CA HIS A 487 -23.00 24.36 33.57
C HIS A 487 -24.43 24.43 34.15
N ASP A 488 -25.43 23.85 33.49
CA ASP A 488 -26.80 23.79 34.01
C ASP A 488 -26.81 22.98 35.31
N GLN A 489 -27.48 23.50 36.35
CA GLN A 489 -27.48 22.86 37.68
C GLN A 489 -28.01 21.42 37.65
N ASP A 490 -29.04 21.17 36.84
CA ASP A 490 -29.61 19.84 36.67
C ASP A 490 -28.62 18.87 36.02
N GLN A 491 -27.83 19.34 35.04
CA GLN A 491 -26.80 18.52 34.39
C GLN A 491 -25.65 18.22 35.35
N LEU A 492 -25.13 19.23 36.05
CA LEU A 492 -24.08 19.04 37.05
C LEU A 492 -24.51 18.07 38.15
N TRP A 493 -25.74 18.20 38.65
CA TRP A 493 -26.30 17.29 39.65
C TRP A 493 -26.46 15.86 39.13
N ASN A 494 -26.95 15.71 37.89
CA ASN A 494 -27.13 14.41 37.27
C ASN A 494 -25.79 13.70 37.08
N ILE A 495 -24.78 14.37 36.52
CA ILE A 495 -23.42 13.82 36.31
C ILE A 495 -22.77 13.44 37.64
N GLU A 496 -22.91 14.28 38.67
CA GLU A 496 -22.44 13.99 40.03
C GLU A 496 -23.05 12.69 40.56
N LYS A 497 -24.37 12.53 40.40
CA LYS A 497 -25.12 11.38 40.90
C LYS A 497 -24.84 10.09 40.10
N THR A 498 -24.76 10.18 38.78
CA THR A 498 -24.69 9.00 37.89
C THR A 498 -23.27 8.53 37.59
N LEU A 499 -22.26 9.40 37.73
CA LEU A 499 -20.89 9.08 37.37
C LEU A 499 -19.89 9.41 38.48
N LEU A 500 -19.79 10.68 38.91
CA LEU A 500 -18.65 11.11 39.74
C LEU A 500 -18.69 10.53 41.15
N ALA A 501 -19.84 10.58 41.84
CA ALA A 501 -19.94 10.06 43.20
C ALA A 501 -19.78 8.52 43.27
N PRO A 502 -20.43 7.72 42.41
CA PRO A 502 -20.19 6.28 42.35
C PRO A 502 -18.72 5.95 42.05
N LEU A 503 -18.10 6.68 41.11
CA LEU A 503 -16.70 6.47 40.75
C LEU A 503 -15.75 6.78 41.93
N ARG A 504 -15.95 7.89 42.65
CA ARG A 504 -15.17 8.22 43.85
C ARG A 504 -15.25 7.13 44.92
N ALA A 505 -16.47 6.67 45.23
CA ALA A 505 -16.69 5.65 46.24
C ALA A 505 -15.99 4.34 45.86
N THR A 506 -16.09 3.96 44.59
CA THR A 506 -15.52 2.72 44.07
C THR A 506 -13.99 2.77 44.02
N LEU A 507 -13.40 3.87 43.54
CA LEU A 507 -11.95 4.06 43.54
C LEU A 507 -11.36 4.07 44.96
N SER A 508 -12.06 4.69 45.91
CA SER A 508 -11.62 4.71 47.32
C SER A 508 -11.60 3.28 47.88
N ARG A 509 -12.67 2.51 47.62
CA ARG A 509 -12.76 1.10 48.02
C ARG A 509 -11.63 0.25 47.43
N TRP A 510 -11.35 0.38 46.13
CA TRP A 510 -10.25 -0.38 45.51
C TRP A 510 -8.90 0.06 46.07
N MET A 511 -8.63 1.36 46.17
CA MET A 511 -7.34 1.82 46.71
C MET A 511 -7.06 1.39 48.16
N GLU A 512 -8.09 1.06 48.93
CA GLU A 512 -7.98 0.54 50.30
C GLU A 512 -7.86 -1.00 50.35
N ASP A 513 -8.01 -1.70 49.22
CA ASP A 513 -7.96 -3.17 49.17
C ASP A 513 -6.52 -3.68 49.33
N PRO A 514 -6.23 -4.52 50.34
CA PRO A 514 -4.89 -5.07 50.58
C PRO A 514 -4.39 -6.01 49.47
N THR A 515 -5.26 -6.51 48.59
CA THR A 515 -4.87 -7.35 47.44
C THR A 515 -4.09 -6.58 46.38
N LEU A 516 -4.43 -5.30 46.14
CA LEU A 516 -3.70 -4.38 45.26
C LEU A 516 -2.26 -4.10 45.73
N SER A 517 -1.95 -4.35 47.00
CA SER A 517 -0.57 -4.20 47.53
C SER A 517 0.33 -5.37 47.10
N ASN A 518 -0.25 -6.52 46.76
CA ASN A 518 0.44 -7.75 46.41
C ASN A 518 0.41 -8.05 44.90
N GLU A 519 -0.52 -7.46 44.15
CA GLU A 519 -0.63 -7.60 42.69
C GLU A 519 0.30 -6.64 41.93
N HIS A 520 0.69 -7.02 40.71
CA HIS A 520 1.74 -6.36 39.94
C HIS A 520 1.40 -4.90 39.63
N VAL A 521 2.42 -4.02 39.62
CA VAL A 521 2.34 -2.57 39.32
C VAL A 521 1.48 -2.20 38.10
N HIS A 522 1.29 -3.12 37.16
CA HIS A 522 0.47 -2.94 35.95
C HIS A 522 -1.05 -2.82 36.25
N ALA A 523 -1.56 -3.50 37.28
CA ALA A 523 -2.96 -3.42 37.74
C ALA A 523 -3.35 -2.01 38.23
N ILE A 524 -2.38 -1.30 38.81
CA ILE A 524 -2.59 -0.03 39.50
C ILE A 524 -2.66 1.16 38.51
N MET A 525 -1.99 1.07 37.37
CA MET A 525 -1.81 2.21 36.44
C MET A 525 -3.11 2.77 35.85
N PRO A 526 -4.08 1.94 35.39
CA PRO A 526 -5.38 2.43 34.91
C PRO A 526 -6.15 3.16 36.02
N LEU A 527 -6.13 2.64 37.25
CA LEU A 527 -6.83 3.22 38.40
C LEU A 527 -6.22 4.56 38.82
N VAL A 528 -4.89 4.66 38.83
CA VAL A 528 -4.18 5.92 39.10
C VAL A 528 -4.51 6.99 38.06
N SER A 529 -4.58 6.61 36.78
CA SER A 529 -4.95 7.53 35.69
C SER A 529 -6.39 8.03 35.86
N LEU A 530 -7.30 7.14 36.24
CA LEU A 530 -8.71 7.46 36.48
C LEU A 530 -8.88 8.38 37.70
N LYS A 531 -8.20 8.09 38.82
CA LYS A 531 -8.18 8.95 40.00
C LYS A 531 -7.63 10.34 39.71
N THR A 532 -6.50 10.43 39.01
CA THR A 532 -5.89 11.72 38.64
C THR A 532 -6.85 12.54 37.77
N SER A 533 -7.58 11.89 36.87
CA SER A 533 -8.55 12.55 36.00
C SER A 533 -9.76 13.06 36.79
N LEU A 534 -10.22 12.29 37.76
CA LEU A 534 -11.32 12.66 38.66
C LEU A 534 -10.96 13.83 39.57
N GLU A 535 -9.76 13.86 40.14
CA GLU A 535 -9.28 14.97 40.97
C GLU A 535 -9.22 16.29 40.20
N ARG A 536 -8.85 16.25 38.90
CA ARG A 536 -8.88 17.42 38.01
C ARG A 536 -10.30 17.94 37.80
N VAL A 537 -11.25 17.03 37.60
CA VAL A 537 -12.68 17.36 37.46
C VAL A 537 -13.21 17.98 38.76
N ASP A 538 -12.97 17.36 39.91
CA ASP A 538 -13.43 17.85 41.21
C ASP A 538 -12.89 19.27 41.49
N SER A 539 -11.61 19.51 41.15
CA SER A 539 -10.98 20.83 41.26
C SER A 539 -11.67 21.88 40.36
N ALA A 540 -11.99 21.52 39.11
CA ALA A 540 -12.68 22.41 38.18
C ALA A 540 -14.10 22.75 38.65
N VAL A 541 -14.85 21.74 39.12
CA VAL A 541 -16.21 21.92 39.66
C VAL A 541 -16.18 22.81 40.91
N ALA A 542 -15.19 22.63 41.80
CA ALA A 542 -15.03 23.46 42.99
C ALA A 542 -14.78 24.93 42.64
N ASN A 543 -13.93 25.20 41.63
CA ASN A 543 -13.65 26.56 41.15
C ASN A 543 -14.90 27.22 40.57
N LEU A 544 -15.65 26.53 39.72
CA LEU A 544 -16.92 27.05 39.17
C LEU A 544 -17.94 27.38 40.26
N ARG A 545 -18.06 26.55 41.30
CA ARG A 545 -18.94 26.81 42.45
C ARG A 545 -18.47 27.99 43.30
N ALA A 546 -17.17 28.27 43.34
CA ALA A 546 -16.62 29.43 44.02
C ALA A 546 -16.92 30.72 43.23
N GLU A 547 -16.75 30.68 41.91
CA GLU A 547 -17.06 31.80 41.00
C GLU A 547 -18.56 32.16 41.01
N ALA A 548 -19.45 31.17 41.04
CA ALA A 548 -20.91 31.40 41.10
C ALA A 548 -21.42 31.95 42.45
N LYS A 549 -20.59 31.99 43.49
CA LYS A 549 -20.91 32.55 44.82
C LYS A 549 -20.44 34.00 45.00
N VAL A 550 -19.64 34.51 44.07
CA VAL A 550 -19.23 35.92 43.96
C VAL A 550 -20.22 36.65 43.06
#